data_AF-A0A2H3CLI1-F1
#
_entry.id   AF-A0A2H3CLI1-F1
#
_cell.length_a   1.000
_cell.length_b   1.000
_cell.length_c   1.000
_cell.angle_alpha   90.00
_cell.angle_beta   90.00
_cell.angle_gamma   90.00
#
_symmetry.space_group_name_H-M   'P 1'
#
loop_
_entity.id
_entity.type
_entity.pdbx_description
1 polymer ?
#
loop_
_entity_poly.entity_id
_entity_poly.type
_entity_poly.pdbx_seq_one_letter_code
_entity_poly.pdbx_strand_id
1 'polypeptide(L)' 'MDAPLNPPARIQPFSVTSISTRSTQKRIDAFMSEFQARTTAGQGINTAVTVQLQNLRDALHEEHERRKK' A
#
# COMPACT_ATOMS: atom_id res chain seq x y z
N MET A 1 -5.39 27.28 24.78
CA MET A 1 -5.24 26.07 23.95
C MET A 1 -4.93 26.54 22.55
N ASP A 2 -3.74 26.22 22.04
CA ASP A 2 -3.37 26.56 20.67
C ASP A 2 -4.19 25.74 19.68
N ALA A 3 -4.88 26.42 18.76
CA ALA A 3 -5.61 25.76 17.69
C ALA A 3 -4.61 25.02 16.76
N PRO A 4 -4.93 23.83 16.24
CA PRO A 4 -4.05 23.14 15.31
C PRO A 4 -3.80 24.02 14.08
N LEU A 5 -2.52 24.35 13.86
CA LEU A 5 -2.06 25.45 13.01
C LEU A 5 -2.37 25.34 11.52
N ASN A 6 -2.97 24.26 11.01
CA ASN A 6 -3.59 24.18 9.69
C ASN A 6 -4.35 22.85 9.59
N PRO A 7 -5.62 22.82 9.12
CA PRO A 7 -6.28 21.55 8.84
C PRO A 7 -5.49 20.80 7.75
N PRO A 8 -5.40 19.45 7.81
CA PRO A 8 -4.79 18.66 6.74
C PRO A 8 -5.44 18.96 5.39
N ALA A 9 -4.65 18.86 4.32
CA ALA A 9 -5.16 19.03 2.97
C ALA A 9 -6.35 18.07 2.72
N ARG A 10 -7.46 18.63 2.24
CA ARG A 10 -8.63 17.83 1.87
C ARG A 10 -8.38 17.18 0.51
N ILE A 11 -8.39 15.86 0.47
CA ILE A 11 -8.25 15.08 -0.78
C ILE A 11 -9.66 14.75 -1.28
N GLN A 12 -10.00 15.21 -2.48
CA GLN A 12 -11.26 14.88 -3.15
C GLN A 12 -10.96 13.97 -4.37
N PRO A 13 -11.56 12.76 -4.44
CA PRO A 13 -11.35 11.88 -5.58
C PRO A 13 -11.99 12.48 -6.83
N PHE A 14 -11.21 12.62 -7.90
CA PHE A 14 -11.70 13.06 -9.21
C PHE A 14 -12.37 11.91 -9.98
N SER A 15 -11.83 10.70 -9.87
CA SER A 15 -12.32 9.50 -10.53
C SER A 15 -11.86 8.23 -9.81
N VAL A 16 -12.62 7.15 -9.96
CA VAL A 16 -12.26 5.82 -9.43
C VAL A 16 -12.36 4.80 -10.55
N THR A 17 -11.37 3.93 -10.68
CA THR A 17 -11.37 2.84 -11.65
C THR A 17 -10.87 1.57 -10.98
N SER A 18 -11.57 0.46 -11.20
CA SER A 18 -11.15 -0.83 -10.70
C SER A 18 -9.93 -1.34 -11.45
N ILE A 19 -9.07 -2.07 -10.75
CA ILE A 19 -7.91 -2.75 -11.33
C ILE A 19 -8.02 -4.24 -11.12
N SER A 20 -7.46 -5.03 -12.05
CA SER A 20 -7.46 -6.48 -11.93
C SER A 20 -6.55 -6.95 -10.79
N THR A 21 -6.85 -8.10 -10.18
CA THR A 21 -6.02 -8.74 -9.15
C THR A 21 -4.54 -8.87 -9.59
N ARG A 22 -4.32 -9.26 -10.85
CA ARG A 22 -2.96 -9.37 -11.44
C ARG A 22 -2.24 -8.03 -11.52
N SER A 23 -2.95 -6.97 -11.89
CA SER A 23 -2.40 -5.61 -11.93
C SER A 23 -2.10 -5.09 -10.52
N THR A 24 -2.95 -5.41 -9.54
CA THR A 24 -2.76 -5.06 -8.12
C THR A 24 -1.52 -5.73 -7.56
N GLN A 25 -1.35 -7.03 -7.80
CA GLN A 25 -0.18 -7.80 -7.32
C GLN A 25 1.13 -7.17 -7.79
N LYS A 26 1.28 -6.92 -9.10
CA LYS A 26 2.48 -6.27 -9.66
C LYS A 26 2.77 -4.91 -9.04
N ARG A 27 1.74 -4.11 -8.75
CA ARG A 27 1.89 -2.78 -8.16
C ARG A 27 2.34 -2.86 -6.69
N ILE A 28 1.80 -3.82 -5.94
CA ILE A 28 2.17 -4.02 -4.53
C ILE A 28 3.59 -4.55 -4.41
N ASP A 29 4.01 -5.46 -5.27
CA ASP A 29 5.39 -5.98 -5.27
C ASP A 29 6.40 -4.85 -5.54
N ALA A 30 6.11 -4.02 -6.56
CA ALA A 30 6.95 -2.86 -6.88
C ALA A 30 6.97 -1.84 -5.73
N PHE A 31 5.81 -1.54 -5.15
CA PHE A 31 5.70 -0.62 -4.02
C PHE A 31 6.46 -1.13 -2.80
N MET A 32 6.35 -2.41 -2.45
CA MET A 32 7.05 -3.00 -1.30
C MET A 32 8.57 -2.94 -1.47
N SER A 33 9.07 -3.21 -2.67
CA SER A 33 10.50 -3.10 -2.98
C SER A 33 11.01 -1.66 -2.80
N GLU A 34 10.29 -0.69 -3.35
CA GLU A 34 10.63 0.73 -3.22
C GLU A 34 10.48 1.25 -1.78
N PHE A 35 9.40 0.85 -1.11
CA PHE A 35 9.12 1.21 0.28
C PHE A 35 10.23 0.69 1.19
N GLN A 36 10.67 -0.56 1.03
CA GLN A 36 11.78 -1.11 1.79
C GLN A 36 13.08 -0.33 1.53
N ALA A 37 13.39 -0.01 0.26
CA ALA A 37 14.56 0.80 -0.09
C ALA A 37 14.56 2.18 0.58
N ARG A 38 13.39 2.85 0.63
CA ARG A 38 13.22 4.18 1.26
C ARG A 38 13.22 4.12 2.79
N THR A 39 12.59 3.10 3.37
CA THR A 39 12.48 2.94 4.84
C THR A 39 13.83 2.57 5.46
N THR A 40 14.72 1.91 4.70
CA THR A 40 16.09 1.65 5.16
C THR A 40 16.94 2.93 5.22
N ALA A 41 16.57 3.97 4.44
CA ALA A 41 17.26 5.25 4.37
C ALA A 41 16.73 6.32 5.34
N GLY A 42 15.51 6.18 5.86
CA GLY A 42 14.87 7.14 6.77
C GLY A 42 14.51 6.50 8.11
N GLN A 43 15.07 7.00 9.21
CA GLN A 43 14.80 6.53 10.57
C GLN A 43 13.29 6.60 10.90
N GLY A 44 12.62 5.45 10.90
CA GLY A 44 11.22 5.33 11.33
C GLY A 44 10.50 4.18 10.66
N ILE A 45 10.75 2.95 11.13
CA ILE A 45 10.08 1.76 10.60
C ILE A 45 8.65 1.71 11.13
N ASN A 46 7.66 2.04 10.29
CA ASN A 46 6.26 1.70 10.57
C ASN A 46 6.04 0.20 10.30
N THR A 47 6.52 -0.66 11.21
CA THR A 47 6.50 -2.12 11.10
C THR A 47 5.09 -2.68 10.85
N ALA A 48 4.06 -2.09 11.48
CA ALA A 48 2.68 -2.48 11.30
C ALA A 48 2.19 -2.33 9.85
N VAL A 49 2.60 -1.25 9.16
CA VAL A 49 2.23 -1.00 7.76
C VAL A 49 2.90 -2.02 6.85
N THR A 50 4.17 -2.35 7.10
CA THR A 50 4.89 -3.39 6.35
C THR A 50 4.19 -4.75 6.46
N VAL A 51 3.77 -5.16 7.67
CA VAL A 51 3.07 -6.42 7.89
C VAL A 51 1.72 -6.44 7.16
N GLN A 52 0.95 -5.35 7.20
CA GLN A 52 -0.32 -5.27 6.47
C GLN A 52 -0.14 -5.38 4.95
N LEU A 53 0.90 -4.77 4.40
CA LEU A 53 1.21 -4.86 2.97
C LEU A 53 1.67 -6.27 2.57
N GLN A 54 2.44 -6.95 3.43
CA GLN A 54 2.80 -8.35 3.24
C GLN A 54 1.57 -9.26 3.22
N ASN A 55 0.67 -9.11 4.19
CA ASN A 55 -0.58 -9.87 4.24
C ASN A 55 -1.44 -9.65 2.98
N LEU A 56 -1.49 -8.41 2.48
CA LEU A 56 -2.23 -8.09 1.26
C LEU A 56 -1.60 -8.76 0.03
N ARG A 57 -0.27 -8.72 -0.09
CA ARG A 57 0.45 -9.42 -1.18
C ARG A 57 0.13 -10.91 -1.18
N ASP A 58 0.19 -11.54 -0.01
CA ASP A 58 -0.02 -12.98 0.14
C ASP A 58 -1.47 -13.36 -0.20
N ALA A 59 -2.45 -12.57 0.26
CA ALA A 59 -3.86 -12.76 -0.08
C ALA A 59 -4.13 -12.65 -1.60
N LEU A 60 -3.49 -11.69 -2.29
CA LEU A 60 -3.62 -11.53 -3.74
C LEU A 60 -2.99 -12.68 -4.51
N HIS A 61 -1.87 -13.21 -4.01
CA HIS A 61 -1.23 -14.39 -4.58
C HIS A 61 -2.14 -15.63 -4.44
N GLU A 62 -2.70 -15.86 -3.26
CA GLU A 62 -3.66 -16.95 -3.02
C GLU A 62 -4.91 -16.84 -3.90
N GLU A 63 -5.48 -15.65 -4.03
CA GLU A 63 -6.63 -15.40 -4.91
C GLU A 63 -6.31 -15.75 -6.36
N HIS A 64 -5.13 -15.35 -6.84
CA HIS A 64 -4.68 -15.65 -8.20
C HIS A 64 -4.50 -17.15 -8.43
N GLU A 65 -3.86 -17.87 -7.51
CA GLU A 65 -3.68 -19.32 -7.62
C GLU A 65 -5.01 -20.09 -7.54
N ARG A 66 -5.96 -19.62 -6.73
CA ARG A 66 -7.32 -20.17 -6.69
C ARG A 66 -8.09 -20.01 -8.00
N ARG A 67 -7.86 -18.91 -8.73
CA ARG A 67 -8.52 -18.65 -10.02
C ARG A 67 -7.92 -19.43 -11.19
N LYS A 68 -6.75 -20.06 -11.01
CA LYS A 68 -6.12 -20.93 -12.01
C LYS A 68 -6.57 -22.39 -11.94
N LYS A 69 -7.12 -22.81 -10.80
CA LYS A 69 -7.76 -24.13 -10.61
C LYS A 69 -9.20 -24.08 -11.06
#